data_AF-A0A538QXW9-F1
#
_entry.id   AF-A0A538QXW9-F1
#
_cell.length_a   1.000
_cell.length_b   1.000
_cell.length_c   1.000
_cell.angle_alpha   90.00
_cell.angle_beta   90.00
_cell.angle_gamma   90.00
#
_symmetry.space_group_name_H-M   'P 1'
#
loop_
_entity.id
_entity.type
_entity.pdbx_description
1 polymer ?
#
loop_
_entity_poly.entity_id
_entity_poly.type
_entity_poly.pdbx_seq_one_letter_code
_entity_poly.pdbx_strand_id
1 'polypeptide(L)'
;MRALALFVSDVPAMRMEADAMTQENLIERLVAENEEFRRLRSEHQGYERELETLNGNPALSADQHWRVSELKKLKLMAKDRMEAIIRGNRSGVTA
;
A
#
# COMPACT_ATOMS: atom_id res chain seq x y z
N MET A 1 -8.07 -24.16 -21.43
CA MET A 1 -7.85 -23.94 -19.98
C MET A 1 -7.06 -22.66 -19.76
N ARG A 2 -7.73 -21.51 -19.65
CA ARG A 2 -7.13 -20.21 -19.32
C ARG A 2 -8.17 -19.42 -18.52
N ALA A 3 -8.23 -19.68 -17.21
CA ALA A 3 -9.25 -19.07 -16.35
C ALA A 3 -8.77 -18.88 -14.90
N LEU A 4 -7.48 -18.58 -14.68
CA LEU A 4 -6.94 -18.36 -13.33
C LEU A 4 -6.00 -17.15 -13.19
N ALA A 5 -6.00 -16.23 -14.16
CA ALA A 5 -5.11 -15.06 -14.16
C ALA A 5 -5.86 -13.71 -14.08
N LEU A 6 -7.13 -13.69 -13.65
CA LEU A 6 -7.94 -12.47 -13.60
C LEU A 6 -8.21 -11.92 -12.20
N PHE A 7 -7.73 -12.56 -11.12
CA PHE A 7 -8.10 -12.14 -9.75
C PHE A 7 -7.05 -11.32 -9.00
N VAL A 8 -5.88 -11.04 -9.58
CA VAL A 8 -4.79 -10.31 -8.88
C VAL A 8 -4.40 -9.02 -9.61
N SER A 9 -5.03 -8.69 -10.75
CA SER A 9 -4.64 -7.55 -11.59
C SER A 9 -5.22 -6.21 -11.13
N ASP A 10 -6.24 -6.23 -10.28
CA ASP A 10 -6.95 -5.03 -9.81
C ASP A 10 -6.68 -4.79 -8.33
N VAL A 11 -5.40 -4.57 -7.96
CA VAL A 11 -5.13 -3.74 -6.78
C VAL A 11 -5.22 -2.32 -7.31
N PRO A 12 -6.36 -1.62 -7.17
CA PRO A 12 -6.45 -0.25 -7.64
C PRO A 12 -5.34 0.54 -6.97
N ALA A 13 -4.43 1.09 -7.78
CA ALA A 13 -3.49 2.11 -7.33
C ALA A 13 -4.34 3.18 -6.67
N MET A 14 -4.33 3.20 -5.34
CA MET A 14 -5.29 3.98 -4.58
C MET A 14 -5.01 5.45 -4.89
N ARG A 15 -5.91 6.02 -5.69
CA ARG A 15 -6.14 7.45 -5.83
C ARG A 15 -6.36 8.02 -4.44
N MET A 16 -5.30 8.57 -3.85
CA MET A 16 -5.35 9.40 -2.66
C MET A 16 -5.77 10.83 -3.05
N GLU A 17 -6.83 10.96 -3.85
CA GLU A 17 -7.19 12.21 -4.57
C GLU A 17 -8.46 12.89 -4.04
N ALA A 18 -9.12 12.41 -2.98
CA ALA A 18 -10.44 12.94 -2.60
C ALA A 18 -10.53 13.70 -1.26
N ASP A 19 -9.48 13.76 -0.43
CA ASP A 19 -9.52 14.48 0.87
C ASP A 19 -8.15 15.12 1.22
N ALA A 20 -7.43 15.60 0.20
CA ALA A 20 -6.00 15.88 0.25
C ALA A 20 -5.58 16.91 1.32
N MET A 21 -6.31 18.02 1.51
CA MET A 21 -5.82 19.12 2.37
C MET A 21 -5.83 18.82 3.89
N THR A 22 -6.81 18.07 4.41
CA THR A 22 -6.84 17.71 5.84
C THR A 22 -6.03 16.44 6.13
N GLN A 23 -5.96 15.54 5.15
CA GLN A 23 -5.25 14.28 5.28
C GLN A 23 -3.74 14.46 5.19
N GLU A 24 -3.25 15.40 4.38
CA GLU A 24 -1.82 15.67 4.24
C GLU A 24 -1.19 16.21 5.54
N ASN A 25 -1.86 17.15 6.22
CA ASN A 25 -1.39 17.66 7.52
C ASN A 25 -1.38 16.58 8.62
N LEU A 26 -2.39 15.70 8.62
CA LEU A 26 -2.45 14.56 9.54
C LEU A 26 -1.35 13.52 9.23
N ILE A 27 -1.10 13.26 7.95
CA ILE A 27 -0.02 12.36 7.51
C ILE A 27 1.34 12.94 7.89
N GLU A 28 1.59 14.23 7.70
CA GLU A 28 2.84 14.88 8.10
C GLU A 28 3.09 14.76 9.61
N ARG A 29 2.07 15.03 10.42
CA ARG A 29 2.13 14.81 11.86
C ARG A 29 2.38 13.36 12.22
N LEU A 30 1.69 12.41 11.58
CA LEU A 30 1.91 10.99 11.84
C LEU A 30 3.29 10.51 11.41
N VAL A 31 3.85 11.04 10.33
CA VAL A 31 5.23 10.74 9.92
C VAL A 31 6.24 11.30 10.93
N ALA A 32 5.93 12.42 11.58
CA ALA A 32 6.78 13.03 12.61
C ALA A 32 6.65 12.33 13.97
N GLU A 33 5.42 12.02 14.39
CA GLU A 33 5.07 11.53 15.73
C GLU A 33 5.06 9.98 15.81
N ASN A 34 4.82 9.27 14.70
CA ASN A 34 4.65 7.82 14.68
C ASN A 34 5.68 7.12 13.77
N GLU A 35 6.67 6.48 14.40
CA GLU A 35 7.73 5.75 13.70
C GLU A 35 7.19 4.53 12.93
N GLU A 36 6.14 3.88 13.42
CA GLU A 36 5.49 2.76 12.73
C GLU A 36 4.88 3.21 11.41
N PHE A 37 4.18 4.36 11.39
CA PHE A 37 3.63 4.93 10.18
C PHE A 37 4.72 5.23 9.14
N ARG A 38 5.87 5.77 9.59
CA ARG A 38 7.03 6.03 8.72
C ARG A 38 7.59 4.73 8.13
N ARG A 39 7.71 3.67 8.93
CA ARG A 39 8.17 2.34 8.48
C ARG A 39 7.19 1.74 7.47
N LEU A 40 5.90 1.71 7.77
CA LEU A 40 4.85 1.19 6.88
C LEU A 40 4.83 1.92 5.54
N ARG A 41 5.03 3.25 5.54
CA ARG A 41 5.12 4.04 4.30
C ARG A 41 6.36 3.68 3.48
N SER A 42 7.50 3.47 4.14
CA SER A 42 8.73 3.04 3.47
C SER A 42 8.59 1.63 2.89
N GLU A 43 8.01 0.70 3.64
CA GLU A 43 7.70 -0.66 3.17
C GLU A 43 6.74 -0.65 1.98
N HIS A 44 5.65 0.13 2.06
CA HIS A 44 4.70 0.29 0.95
C HIS A 44 5.40 0.78 -0.33
N GLN A 45 6.28 1.79 -0.23
CA GLN A 45 7.07 2.27 -1.36
C GLN A 45 8.12 1.26 -1.85
N GLY A 46 8.63 0.41 -0.95
CA GLY A 46 9.50 -0.70 -1.30
C GLY A 46 8.77 -1.76 -2.14
N TYR A 47 7.57 -2.16 -1.70
CA TYR A 47 6.74 -3.12 -2.42
C TYR A 47 6.31 -2.59 -3.79
N GLU A 48 6.01 -1.29 -3.91
CA GLU A 48 5.72 -0.66 -5.21
C GLU A 48 6.88 -0.78 -6.19
N ARG A 49 8.10 -0.41 -5.76
CA ARG A 49 9.29 -0.49 -6.61
C ARG A 49 9.61 -1.92 -7.03
N GLU A 50 9.43 -2.89 -6.12
CA GLU A 50 9.63 -4.30 -6.43
C GLU A 50 8.57 -4.80 -7.43
N LEU A 51 7.32 -4.37 -7.28
CA LEU A 51 6.24 -4.66 -8.23
C LEU A 51 6.49 -4.04 -9.61
N GLU A 52 6.95 -2.79 -9.69
CA GLU A 52 7.32 -2.13 -10.94
C GLU A 52 8.45 -2.88 -11.67
N THR A 53 9.48 -3.30 -10.91
CA THR A 53 10.60 -4.07 -11.44
C THR A 53 10.14 -5.41 -12.04
N LEU A 54 9.21 -6.08 -11.36
CA LEU A 54 8.65 -7.35 -11.84
C LEU A 54 7.68 -7.12 -13.02
N ASN A 55 6.82 -6.11 -12.97
CA ASN A 55 5.88 -5.81 -14.06
C ASN A 55 6.58 -5.32 -15.34
N GLY A 56 7.78 -4.74 -15.23
CA GLY A 56 8.60 -4.34 -16.38
C GLY A 56 9.16 -5.51 -17.18
N ASN A 57 9.10 -6.74 -16.65
CA ASN A 57 9.54 -7.94 -17.35
C ASN A 57 8.36 -8.60 -18.10
N PRO A 58 8.39 -8.68 -19.45
CA PRO A 58 7.29 -9.24 -20.24
C PRO A 58 7.09 -10.76 -20.07
N ALA A 59 8.05 -11.48 -19.47
CA ALA A 59 7.96 -12.92 -19.23
C ALA A 59 8.29 -13.23 -17.76
N LEU A 60 7.26 -13.19 -16.91
CA LEU A 60 7.40 -13.59 -15.51
C LEU A 60 7.38 -15.12 -15.36
N SER A 61 8.35 -15.64 -14.60
CA SER A 61 8.36 -17.02 -14.10
C SER A 61 7.21 -17.25 -13.11
N ALA A 62 6.84 -18.52 -12.88
CA ALA A 62 5.88 -18.91 -11.86
C ALA A 62 6.23 -18.35 -10.46
N ASP A 63 7.51 -18.36 -10.09
CA ASP A 63 8.00 -17.80 -8.83
C ASP A 63 7.81 -16.28 -8.77
N GLN A 64 8.00 -15.60 -9.91
CA GLN A 64 7.80 -14.15 -10.00
C GLN A 64 6.32 -13.78 -9.94
N HIS A 65 5.43 -14.59 -10.54
CA HIS A 65 3.99 -14.42 -10.38
C HIS A 65 3.52 -14.61 -8.93
N TRP A 66 4.08 -15.60 -8.24
CA TRP A 66 3.84 -15.78 -6.80
C TRP A 66 4.35 -14.58 -6.01
N ARG A 67 5.57 -14.11 -6.30
CA ARG A 67 6.16 -12.94 -5.66
C ARG A 67 5.34 -11.67 -5.87
N VAL A 68 4.86 -11.40 -7.09
CA VAL A 68 3.96 -10.28 -7.38
C VAL A 68 2.68 -10.38 -6.55
N SER A 69 2.10 -11.58 -6.44
CA SER A 69 0.88 -11.79 -5.65
C SER A 69 1.13 -11.55 -4.16
N GLU A 70 2.28 -11.96 -3.66
CA GLU A 70 2.69 -11.76 -2.27
C GLU A 70 2.96 -10.28 -1.96
N LEU A 71 3.70 -9.59 -2.84
CA LEU A 71 3.97 -8.15 -2.71
C LEU A 71 2.69 -7.33 -2.72
N LYS A 72 1.70 -7.71 -3.54
CA LYS A 72 0.38 -7.06 -3.54
C LYS A 72 -0.35 -7.22 -2.21
N LYS A 73 -0.30 -8.40 -1.59
CA LYS A 73 -0.87 -8.62 -0.26
C LYS A 73 -0.16 -7.80 0.81
N LEU A 74 1.18 -7.82 0.82
CA LEU A 74 1.98 -7.05 1.76
C LEU A 74 1.71 -5.55 1.64
N LYS A 75 1.61 -5.04 0.41
CA LYS A 75 1.20 -3.66 0.11
C LYS A 75 -0.18 -3.34 0.66
N LEU A 76 -1.17 -4.23 0.47
CA LEU A 76 -2.50 -4.06 1.01
C LEU A 76 -2.51 -4.06 2.55
N MET A 77 -1.77 -4.97 3.19
CA MET A 77 -1.65 -5.02 4.65
C MET A 77 -0.98 -3.76 5.22
N ALA A 78 0.08 -3.26 4.57
CA ALA A 78 0.74 -2.02 4.96
C ALA A 78 -0.21 -0.83 4.85
N LYS A 79 -1.02 -0.79 3.78
CA LYS A 79 -2.09 0.21 3.60
C LYS A 79 -3.13 0.12 4.72
N ASP A 80 -3.68 -1.07 4.99
CA ASP A 80 -4.72 -1.25 6.00
C ASP A 80 -4.24 -0.81 7.40
N ARG A 81 -2.96 -1.07 7.72
CA ARG A 81 -2.33 -0.56 8.95
C ARG A 81 -2.19 0.96 8.96
N MET A 82 -1.72 1.57 7.87
CA MET A 82 -1.65 3.03 7.76
C MET A 82 -3.03 3.68 7.94
N GLU A 83 -4.06 3.13 7.31
CA GLU A 83 -5.43 3.61 7.48
C GLU A 83 -5.96 3.41 8.91
N ALA A 84 -5.64 2.29 9.57
CA ALA A 84 -6.02 2.06 10.96
C ALA A 84 -5.40 3.10 11.90
N ILE A 85 -4.13 3.46 11.70
CA ILE A 85 -3.44 4.52 12.44
C ILE A 85 -4.11 5.88 12.21
N ILE A 86 -4.44 6.21 10.95
CA ILE A 86 -5.14 7.44 10.59
C ILE A 86 -6.52 7.50 11.25
N ARG A 87 -7.29 6.41 11.18
CA ARG A 87 -8.62 6.31 11.81
C ARG A 87 -8.53 6.48 13.32
N GLY A 88 -7.57 5.82 13.98
CA GLY A 88 -7.35 5.95 15.42
C GLY A 88 -7.03 7.38 15.86
N ASN A 89 -6.24 8.12 15.08
CA ASN A 89 -5.93 9.51 15.37
C ASN A 89 -7.10 10.46 15.12
N ARG A 90 -7.94 10.20 14.11
CA ARG A 90 -9.17 10.97 13.89
C ARG A 90 -10.19 10.74 15.01
N SER A 91 -10.28 9.53 15.55
CA SER A 91 -11.16 9.19 16.68
C SER A 91 -10.67 9.74 18.03
N GLY A 92 -9.36 9.98 18.18
CA GLY A 92 -8.77 10.57 19.40
C GLY A 92 -8.92 12.09 19.55
N VAL A 93 -9.41 12.80 18.53
CA VAL A 93 -9.58 14.27 18.52
C VAL A 93 -10.93 14.72 19.14
N THR A 94 -11.71 13.79 19.69
CA THR A 94 -12.93 14.12 20.45
C THR A 94 -12.82 13.64 21.90
N ALA A 95 -12.17 14.42 22.75
CA ALA A 95 -12.34 14.42 24.21
C ALA A 95 -11.96 15.79 24.77
#